data_AF-A0A0L6UE11-F1
#
_entry.id   AF-A0A0L6UE11-F1
#
_cell.length_a   1.000
_cell.length_b   1.000
_cell.length_c   1.000
_cell.angle_alpha   90.00
_cell.angle_beta   90.00
_cell.angle_gamma   90.00
#
_symmetry.space_group_name_H-M   'P 1'
#
loop_
_entity.id
_entity.type
_entity.pdbx_description
1 polymer ?
#
loop_
_entity_poly.entity_id
_entity_poly.type
_entity_poly.pdbx_seq_one_letter_code
_entity_poly.pdbx_strand_id
1 'polypeptide(L)'
;MTNQLSNPNIPILSSYNWVLWKIVIEGYLKQHDLYSFINSSEATPADPAEAKLFKSRKTKTSGVLQQYMVIVNYQKFATEQTKDEP
;
A
#
# COMPACT_ATOMS: atom_id res chain seq x y z
N MET A 1 -9.50 -21.02 4.97
CA MET A 1 -10.15 -20.20 3.94
C MET A 1 -9.17 -19.10 3.54
N THR A 2 -8.48 -19.28 2.42
CA THR A 2 -7.66 -18.22 1.82
C THR A 2 -8.64 -17.19 1.25
N ASN A 3 -8.81 -16.07 1.94
CA ASN A 3 -9.41 -14.87 1.35
C ASN A 3 -8.50 -14.47 0.19
N GLN A 4 -8.77 -15.03 -0.99
CA GLN A 4 -8.38 -14.43 -2.25
C GLN A 4 -9.00 -13.04 -2.19
N LEU A 5 -8.17 -12.04 -1.88
CA LEU A 5 -8.51 -10.65 -2.10
C LEU A 5 -9.01 -10.61 -3.54
N SER A 6 -10.32 -10.49 -3.73
CA SER A 6 -10.94 -10.36 -5.03
C SER A 6 -10.22 -9.19 -5.68
N ASN A 7 -9.23 -9.47 -6.54
CA ASN A 7 -8.39 -8.44 -7.09
C ASN A 7 -9.36 -7.53 -7.85
N PRO A 8 -9.58 -6.29 -7.40
CA PRO A 8 -10.22 -5.35 -8.28
C PRO A 8 -9.34 -5.30 -9.54
N ASN A 9 -9.90 -4.97 -10.68
CA ASN A 9 -9.10 -4.64 -11.87
C ASN A 9 -8.33 -3.33 -11.61
N ILE A 10 -7.42 -3.34 -10.62
CA ILE A 10 -6.55 -2.23 -10.29
C ILE A 10 -5.58 -2.16 -11.46
N PRO A 11 -5.64 -1.06 -12.25
CA PRO A 11 -4.76 -0.93 -13.38
C PRO A 11 -3.32 -0.87 -12.87
N ILE A 12 -2.39 -1.34 -13.70
CA ILE A 12 -0.97 -1.13 -13.47
C ILE A 12 -0.65 0.36 -13.71
N LEU A 13 0.20 0.97 -12.88
CA LEU A 13 0.55 2.38 -13.06
C LEU A 13 1.41 2.62 -14.31
N SER A 14 1.03 3.64 -15.06
CA SER A 14 1.74 4.15 -16.24
C SER A 14 1.74 5.68 -16.25
N SER A 15 2.51 6.29 -17.15
CA SER A 15 2.55 7.75 -17.30
C SER A 15 1.21 8.38 -17.72
N TYR A 16 0.29 7.59 -18.28
CA TYR A 16 -0.96 8.08 -18.88
C TYR A 16 -2.20 7.86 -17.99
N ASN A 17 -2.09 7.11 -16.89
CA ASN A 17 -3.23 6.72 -16.07
C ASN A 17 -3.10 7.07 -14.58
N TRP A 18 -2.18 7.97 -14.21
CA TRP A 18 -1.92 8.33 -12.80
C TRP A 18 -3.20 8.65 -12.00
N VAL A 19 -4.09 9.49 -12.54
CA VAL A 19 -5.33 9.89 -11.84
C VAL A 19 -6.25 8.69 -11.61
N LEU A 20 -6.49 7.87 -12.63
CA LEU A 20 -7.34 6.68 -12.53
C LEU A 20 -6.72 5.65 -11.59
N TRP A 21 -5.42 5.40 -11.72
CA TRP A 21 -4.67 4.49 -10.86
C TRP A 21 -4.79 4.90 -9.39
N LYS A 22 -4.58 6.19 -9.09
CA LYS A 22 -4.69 6.74 -7.75
C LYS A 22 -6.09 6.54 -7.17
N ILE A 23 -7.15 6.84 -7.92
CA ILE A 23 -8.53 6.65 -7.44
C ILE A 23 -8.79 5.18 -7.07
N VAL A 24 -8.37 4.25 -7.92
CA VAL A 24 -8.62 2.82 -7.73
C VAL A 24 -7.81 2.25 -6.57
N ILE A 25 -6.52 2.61 -6.44
CA ILE A 25 -5.67 2.14 -5.34
C ILE A 25 -6.14 2.71 -3.99
N GLU A 26 -6.53 3.98 -3.93
CA GLU A 26 -7.08 4.57 -2.72
C GLU A 26 -8.40 3.89 -2.31
N GLY A 27 -9.28 3.61 -3.27
CA GLY A 27 -10.52 2.89 -3.03
C GLY A 27 -10.28 1.49 -2.46
N TYR A 28 -9.35 0.75 -3.05
CA TYR A 28 -8.95 -0.57 -2.56
C TYR A 28 -8.39 -0.52 -1.13
N LEU A 29 -7.47 0.41 -0.85
CA LEU A 29 -6.88 0.54 0.48
C LEU A 29 -7.92 0.96 1.53
N LYS A 30 -8.91 1.80 1.18
CA LYS A 30 -10.04 2.14 2.07
C LYS A 30 -10.92 0.93 2.38
N GLN A 31 -11.25 0.10 1.38
CA GLN A 31 -12.05 -1.12 1.57
C GLN A 31 -11.38 -2.17 2.46
N HIS A 32 -10.07 -2.07 2.65
CA HIS A 32 -9.27 -3.02 3.44
C HIS A 32 -8.73 -2.45 4.75
N ASP A 33 -9.17 -1.26 5.17
CA ASP A 33 -8.68 -0.56 6.37
C ASP A 33 -7.16 -0.32 6.35
N LEU A 34 -6.63 -0.01 5.17
CA LEU A 34 -5.20 0.22 4.90
C LEU A 34 -4.88 1.66 4.52
N TYR A 35 -5.89 2.49 4.21
CA TYR A 35 -5.67 3.85 3.68
C TYR A 35 -4.83 4.75 4.59
N SER A 36 -4.94 4.60 5.91
CA SER A 36 -4.14 5.39 6.86
C SER A 36 -2.64 5.22 6.64
N PHE A 37 -2.19 4.04 6.18
CA PHE A 37 -0.79 3.71 5.99
C PHE A 37 -0.14 4.35 4.76
N ILE A 38 -0.89 5.02 3.88
CA ILE A 38 -0.31 5.74 2.72
C ILE A 38 0.49 6.96 3.16
N ASN A 39 0.02 7.66 4.20
CA ASN A 39 0.62 8.91 4.69
C ASN A 39 0.96 8.84 6.19
N SER A 40 0.94 7.64 6.78
CA SER A 40 1.05 7.47 8.23
C SER A 40 2.43 7.87 8.74
N SER A 41 2.48 8.96 9.49
CA SER A 41 3.49 9.21 10.51
C SER A 41 3.04 8.69 11.88
N GLU A 42 2.06 7.76 11.94
CA GLU A 42 1.57 7.25 13.21
C GLU A 42 2.66 6.47 13.92
N ALA A 43 2.81 6.77 15.21
CA ALA A 43 3.70 6.02 16.07
C ALA A 43 3.22 4.57 16.16
N THR A 44 4.16 3.63 16.18
CA THR A 44 3.82 2.22 16.44
C THR A 44 3.16 2.12 17.83
N PRO A 45 2.03 1.40 17.96
CA PRO A 45 1.38 1.21 19.25
C PRO A 45 2.31 0.60 20.30
N ALA A 46 2.13 0.98 21.57
CA ALA A 46 2.92 0.45 22.69
C ALA A 46 2.49 -0.97 23.08
N ASP A 47 1.23 -1.32 22.86
CA ASP A 47 0.73 -2.67 23.09
C ASP A 47 1.34 -3.66 22.08
N PRO A 48 1.93 -4.79 22.51
CA PRO A 48 2.59 -5.73 21.61
C PRO A 48 1.66 -6.38 20.57
N ALA A 49 0.39 -6.62 20.91
CA ALA A 49 -0.57 -7.23 19.99
C ALA A 49 -1.00 -6.23 18.91
N GLU A 50 -1.28 -4.99 19.31
CA GLU A 50 -1.57 -3.89 18.39
C GLU A 50 -0.36 -3.54 17.52
N ALA A 51 0.86 -3.54 18.07
CA ALA A 51 2.09 -3.32 17.31
C ALA A 51 2.30 -4.37 16.21
N LYS A 52 1.98 -5.64 16.49
CA LYS A 52 2.05 -6.71 15.49
C LYS A 52 1.03 -6.51 14.37
N LEU A 53 -0.21 -6.13 14.71
CA LEU A 53 -1.25 -5.83 13.74
C LEU A 53 -0.90 -4.60 12.89
N PHE A 54 -0.38 -3.55 13.53
CA PHE A 54 0.10 -2.34 12.87
C PHE A 54 1.19 -2.66 11.84
N LYS A 55 2.24 -3.39 12.24
CA LYS A 55 3.31 -3.84 11.32
C LYS A 55 2.74 -4.67 10.17
N SER A 56 1.85 -5.62 10.45
CA SER A 56 1.24 -6.47 9.43
C SER A 56 0.44 -5.65 8.40
N ARG A 57 -0.36 -4.67 8.84
CA ARG A 57 -1.13 -3.79 7.95
C ARG A 57 -0.22 -2.85 7.15
N LYS A 58 0.83 -2.33 7.76
CA LYS A 58 1.85 -1.51 7.09
C LYS A 58 2.55 -2.29 5.98
N THR A 59 3.03 -3.50 6.26
CA THR A 59 3.62 -4.41 5.26
C THR A 59 2.64 -4.75 4.14
N LYS A 60 1.36 -5.00 4.47
CA LYS A 60 0.33 -5.29 3.47
C LYS A 60 0.08 -4.10 2.54
N THR A 61 0.05 -2.89 3.07
CA THR A 61 -0.09 -1.65 2.29
C THR A 61 1.09 -1.49 1.32
N SER A 62 2.31 -1.65 1.82
CA SER A 62 3.55 -1.63 1.04
C SER A 62 3.50 -2.62 -0.14
N GLY A 63 3.16 -3.89 0.13
CA GLY A 63 3.07 -4.92 -0.92
C GLY A 63 2.02 -4.62 -1.99
N VAL A 64 0.88 -4.02 -1.60
CA VAL A 64 -0.16 -3.59 -2.54
C VAL A 64 0.37 -2.47 -3.44
N LEU A 65 1.00 -1.45 -2.87
CA LEU A 65 1.57 -0.34 -3.65
C LEU A 65 2.66 -0.85 -4.62
N GLN A 66 3.56 -1.72 -4.16
CA GLN A 66 4.60 -2.35 -4.98
C GLN A 66 4.04 -3.11 -6.17
N GLN A 67 3.02 -3.94 -5.94
CA GLN A 67 2.39 -4.75 -6.97
C GLN A 67 1.82 -3.91 -8.12
N TYR A 68 1.26 -2.74 -7.81
CA TYR A 68 0.52 -1.93 -8.77
C TYR A 68 1.28 -0.72 -9.31
N MET A 69 2.38 -0.29 -8.69
CA MET A 69 3.19 0.84 -9.17
C MET A 69 4.13 0.49 -10.33
N VAL A 70 4.46 -0.79 -10.57
CA VAL A 70 5.54 -1.25 -11.47
C VAL A 70 6.92 -0.81 -10.99
N ILE A 71 7.94 -1.63 -11.27
CA ILE A 71 9.36 -1.35 -10.98
C ILE A 71 9.80 0.08 -11.38
N VAL A 72 9.33 0.60 -12.52
CA VAL A 72 9.77 1.90 -13.06
C VAL A 72 9.27 3.07 -12.23
N ASN A 73 8.07 2.99 -11.64
CA ASN A 73 7.63 4.01 -10.70
C ASN A 73 8.11 3.68 -9.29
N TYR A 74 8.18 2.40 -8.91
CA TYR A 74 8.78 1.98 -7.65
C TYR A 74 10.17 2.59 -7.45
N GLN A 75 11.06 2.57 -8.46
CA GLN A 75 12.39 3.20 -8.38
C GLN A 75 12.34 4.74 -8.17
N LYS A 76 11.28 5.41 -8.63
CA LYS A 76 11.09 6.85 -8.39
C LYS A 76 10.63 7.14 -6.96
N PHE A 77 10.00 6.17 -6.31
CA PHE A 77 9.53 6.28 -4.94
C PHE A 77 10.45 5.62 -3.93
N ALA A 78 11.25 4.61 -4.32
CA ALA A 78 12.19 3.87 -3.49
C ALA A 78 13.50 4.65 -3.34
N THR A 79 13.48 5.57 -2.39
CA THR A 79 14.67 6.15 -1.79
C THR A 79 15.14 5.25 -0.63
N GLU A 80 16.30 5.53 -0.03
CA GLU A 80 16.74 4.85 1.20
C GLU A 80 15.70 4.91 2.34
N GLN A 81 14.77 5.88 2.30
CA GLN A 81 13.72 6.07 3.31
C GLN A 81 12.41 5.31 3.02
N THR A 82 12.22 4.81 1.79
CA THR A 82 10.92 4.32 1.30
C THR A 82 11.01 2.95 0.62
N LYS A 83 12.22 2.37 0.51
CA LYS A 83 12.41 1.03 -0.08
C LYS A 83 11.72 -0.10 0.71
N ASP A 84 11.50 0.10 2.00
CA ASP A 84 10.80 -0.85 2.86
C ASP A 84 9.35 -0.38 3.16
N GLU A 85 9.05 0.89 2.83
CA GLU A 85 7.80 1.62 3.07
C GLU A 85 7.52 2.57 1.88
N PRO A 86 7.03 2.04 0.74
CA PRO A 86 6.90 2.75 -0.52
C PRO A 86 5.69 3.68 -0.60
#